data_AF-R5TM20-F1
#
_entry.id   AF-R5TM20-F1
#
_cell.length_a   1.000
_cell.length_b   1.000
_cell.length_c   1.000
_cell.angle_alpha   90.00
_cell.angle_beta   90.00
_cell.angle_gamma   90.00
#
_symmetry.space_group_name_H-M   'P 1'
#
loop_
_entity.id
_entity.type
_entity.pdbx_description
1 polymer ?
#
loop_
_entity_poly.entity_id
_entity_poly.type
_entity_poly.pdbx_seq_one_letter_code
_entity_poly.pdbx_strand_id
1 'polypeptide(L)'
;MNLLENAVVQEQRRIEYMIKKYETELTTLPKGALIAKMIKGNQYYYLQYRSGKKTISKYVGRAGDKVEKLQQQIERRRHIQVMLKALSEEYAITQKMMEVCV
;
A
#
# COMPACT_ATOMS: atom_id res chain seq x y z
N MET A 1 -34.42 11.07 -6.34
CA MET A 1 -33.34 10.13 -5.99
C MET A 1 -33.83 8.72 -6.25
N ASN A 2 -33.50 8.17 -7.41
CA ASN A 2 -33.90 6.83 -7.85
C ASN A 2 -33.07 5.74 -7.15
N LEU A 3 -33.55 4.49 -7.13
CA LEU A 3 -32.87 3.34 -6.50
C LEU A 3 -31.42 3.19 -7.00
N LEU A 4 -31.20 3.40 -8.30
CA LEU A 4 -29.88 3.33 -8.94
C LEU A 4 -28.93 4.44 -8.46
N GLU A 5 -29.41 5.68 -8.34
CA GLU A 5 -28.61 6.80 -7.82
C GLU A 5 -28.18 6.55 -6.37
N ASN A 6 -29.08 6.04 -5.54
CA ASN A 6 -28.76 5.70 -4.15
C ASN A 6 -27.70 4.59 -4.05
N ALA A 7 -27.77 3.57 -4.92
CA ALA A 7 -26.77 2.50 -4.96
C ALA A 7 -25.39 3.02 -5.37
N VAL A 8 -25.31 3.90 -6.38
CA VAL A 8 -24.05 4.52 -6.82
C VAL A 8 -23.44 5.39 -5.73
N VAL A 9 -24.25 6.22 -5.05
CA VAL A 9 -23.79 7.07 -3.94
C VAL A 9 -23.30 6.23 -2.76
N GLN A 10 -23.96 5.11 -2.44
CA GLN A 10 -23.52 4.20 -1.39
C GLN A 10 -22.17 3.56 -1.73
N GLU A 11 -22.00 3.09 -2.97
CA GLU A 11 -20.74 2.48 -3.40
C GLU A 11 -19.60 3.49 -3.40
N GLN A 12 -19.85 4.72 -3.83
CA GLN A 12 -18.84 5.78 -3.78
C GLN A 12 -18.36 6.04 -2.33
N ARG A 13 -19.27 6.16 -1.37
CA ARG A 13 -18.93 6.33 0.05
C ARG A 13 -18.12 5.15 0.59
N ARG A 14 -18.44 3.92 0.16
CA ARG A 14 -17.69 2.71 0.52
C ARG A 14 -16.26 2.79 0.01
N ILE A 15 -16.07 3.20 -1.25
CA ILE A 15 -14.74 3.34 -1.86
C ILE A 15 -13.93 4.42 -1.14
N GLU A 16 -14.50 5.60 -0.88
CA GLU A 16 -13.84 6.68 -0.13
C GLU A 16 -13.37 6.22 1.26
N TYR A 17 -14.24 5.50 1.98
CA TYR A 17 -13.89 4.93 3.28
C TYR A 17 -12.72 3.94 3.19
N MET A 18 -12.74 3.05 2.19
CA MET A 18 -11.69 2.06 1.98
C MET A 18 -10.36 2.70 1.61
N ILE A 19 -10.37 3.73 0.74
CA ILE A 19 -9.18 4.51 0.39
C ILE A 19 -8.56 5.11 1.66
N LYS A 20 -9.35 5.83 2.46
CA LYS A 20 -8.86 6.48 3.68
C LYS A 20 -8.29 5.47 4.69
N LYS A 21 -8.94 4.31 4.84
CA LYS A 21 -8.47 3.23 5.72
C LYS A 21 -7.12 2.69 5.27
N TYR A 22 -6.98 2.42 3.97
CA TYR A 22 -5.73 1.91 3.40
C TYR A 22 -4.60 2.92 3.39
N GLU A 23 -4.88 4.20 3.14
CA GLU A 23 -3.90 5.28 3.27
C GLU A 23 -3.37 5.37 4.70
N THR A 24 -4.25 5.27 5.69
CA THR A 24 -3.87 5.24 7.11
C THR A 24 -2.99 4.03 7.42
N GLU A 25 -3.36 2.84 6.95
CA GLU A 25 -2.54 1.63 7.12
C GLU A 25 -1.16 1.76 6.43
N LEU A 26 -1.09 2.40 5.26
CA LEU A 26 0.19 2.68 4.60
C LEU A 26 1.11 3.58 5.41
N THR A 27 0.61 4.41 6.33
CA THR A 27 1.49 5.24 7.17
C THR A 27 2.23 4.43 8.23
N THR A 28 1.65 3.30 8.67
CA THR A 28 2.22 2.44 9.72
C THR A 28 3.17 1.38 9.16
N LEU A 29 3.07 1.06 7.87
CA LEU A 29 3.90 0.05 7.20
C LEU A 29 5.25 0.60 6.71
N PRO A 30 6.34 -0.19 6.79
CA PRO A 30 7.67 0.22 6.35
C PRO A 30 7.74 0.41 4.84
N LYS A 31 8.38 1.50 4.41
CA LYS A 31 8.67 1.75 2.99
C LYS A 31 9.92 0.98 2.57
N GLY A 32 9.99 0.64 1.28
CA GLY A 32 11.20 0.10 0.66
C GLY A 32 11.15 -1.41 0.42
N ALA A 33 12.34 -2.01 0.37
CA ALA A 33 12.53 -3.43 0.11
C ALA A 33 13.58 -4.01 1.05
N LEU A 34 13.42 -5.29 1.37
CA LEU A 34 14.41 -6.06 2.10
C LEU A 34 15.45 -6.60 1.12
N ILE A 35 16.73 -6.31 1.38
CA ILE A 35 17.86 -6.73 0.54
C ILE A 35 18.76 -7.66 1.34
N ALA A 36 19.02 -8.85 0.79
CA ALA A 36 20.01 -9.78 1.33
C ALA A 36 21.41 -9.44 0.80
N LYS A 37 22.41 -9.54 1.68
CA LYS A 37 23.83 -9.37 1.35
C LYS A 37 24.66 -10.49 1.97
N MET A 38 25.56 -11.06 1.18
CA MET A 38 26.54 -12.04 1.65
C MET A 38 27.83 -11.31 2.06
N ILE A 39 28.25 -11.48 3.31
CA ILE A 39 29.48 -10.90 3.85
C ILE A 39 30.24 -11.99 4.59
N LYS A 40 31.45 -12.33 4.10
CA LYS A 40 32.30 -13.39 4.68
C LYS A 40 31.54 -14.70 4.92
N GLY A 41 30.75 -15.14 3.94
CA GLY A 41 29.93 -16.36 4.02
C GLY A 41 28.64 -16.25 4.83
N ASN A 42 28.36 -15.12 5.49
CA ASN A 42 27.14 -14.92 6.27
C ASN A 42 26.13 -14.05 5.53
N GLN A 43 24.85 -14.42 5.60
CA GLN A 43 23.75 -13.65 5.02
C GLN A 43 23.20 -12.62 6.01
N TYR A 44 23.11 -11.38 5.56
CA TYR A 44 22.60 -10.25 6.31
C TYR A 44 21.51 -9.51 5.53
N TYR A 45 20.49 -9.05 6.23
CA TYR A 45 19.36 -8.35 5.64
C TYR A 45 19.40 -6.86 5.99
N TYR A 46 19.08 -6.05 4.98
CA TYR A 46 19.02 -4.60 5.06
C TYR A 46 17.68 -4.12 4.52
N LEU A 47 17.03 -3.18 5.21
CA LEU A 47 15.89 -2.45 4.69
C LEU A 47 16.41 -1.28 3.85
N GLN A 48 16.16 -1.32 2.55
CA GLN A 48 16.54 -0.28 1.62
C GLN A 48 15.33 0.56 1.23
N TYR A 49 15.40 1.88 1.45
CA TYR A 49 14.33 2.80 1.11
C TYR A 49 14.87 4.16 0.69
N ARG A 50 14.08 4.91 -0.07
CA ARG A 50 14.42 6.28 -0.47
C ARG A 50 13.91 7.27 0.57
N SER A 51 14.79 8.14 1.03
CA SER A 51 14.48 9.27 1.89
C SER A 51 14.88 10.55 1.17
N GLY A 52 13.89 11.21 0.57
CA GLY A 52 14.12 12.36 -0.33
C GLY A 52 15.00 11.97 -1.53
N LYS A 53 16.18 12.58 -1.62
CA LYS A 53 17.15 12.32 -2.72
C LYS A 53 18.12 11.17 -2.43
N LYS A 54 18.16 10.62 -1.20
CA LYS A 54 19.14 9.61 -0.78
C LYS A 54 18.51 8.22 -0.64
N THR A 55 19.25 7.18 -1.00
CA THR A 55 18.90 5.79 -0.69
C THR A 55 19.54 5.39 0.64
N ILE A 56 18.72 5.02 1.61
CA ILE A 56 19.15 4.55 2.93
C ILE A 56 19.11 3.02 2.92
N SER A 57 20.17 2.38 3.43
CA SER A 57 20.21 0.93 3.67
C SER A 57 20.40 0.69 5.17
N LYS A 58 19.31 0.36 5.87
CA LYS A 58 19.32 0.14 7.32
C LYS A 58 19.53 -1.34 7.64
N TYR A 59 20.52 -1.69 8.44
CA TYR A 59 20.74 -3.07 8.87
C TYR A 59 19.55 -3.58 9.71
N VAL A 60 19.06 -4.78 9.39
CA VAL A 60 17.93 -5.42 10.08
C VAL A 60 18.42 -6.53 11.00
N GLY A 61 19.30 -7.40 10.48
CA GLY A 61 19.78 -8.60 11.17
C GLY A 61 20.16 -9.71 10.21
N ARG A 62 20.40 -10.91 10.76
CA ARG A 62 20.44 -12.18 10.03
C ARG A 62 19.02 -12.73 9.87
N ALA A 63 18.86 -13.86 9.19
CA ALA A 63 17.59 -14.56 9.09
C ALA A 63 16.96 -14.82 10.48
N GLY A 64 15.63 -14.69 10.56
CA GLY A 64 14.84 -14.90 11.76
C GLY A 64 13.57 -14.04 11.78
N ASP A 65 12.77 -14.17 12.84
CA ASP A 65 11.42 -13.61 12.96
C ASP A 65 11.31 -12.13 12.63
N LYS A 66 12.33 -11.34 13.01
CA LYS A 66 12.34 -9.89 12.75
C LYS A 66 12.38 -9.59 11.25
N VAL A 67 13.15 -10.38 10.49
CA VAL A 67 13.27 -10.25 9.04
C VAL A 67 11.98 -10.71 8.36
N GLU A 68 11.41 -11.82 8.83
CA GLU A 68 10.15 -12.36 8.28
C GLU A 68 8.97 -11.43 8.52
N LYS A 69 8.80 -10.92 9.75
CA LYS A 69 7.77 -9.92 10.06
C LYS A 69 7.93 -8.67 9.21
N LEU A 70 9.16 -8.20 9.01
CA LEU A 70 9.43 -7.05 8.16
C LEU A 70 9.08 -7.34 6.69
N GLN A 71 9.40 -8.53 6.19
CA GLN A 71 9.03 -8.96 4.84
C GLN A 71 7.50 -8.98 4.66
N GLN A 72 6.76 -9.56 5.62
CA GLN A 72 5.29 -9.59 5.59
C GLN A 72 4.70 -8.19 5.57
N GLN A 73 5.24 -7.26 6.36
CA GLN A 73 4.79 -5.87 6.35
C GLN A 73 5.06 -5.16 5.01
N ILE A 74 6.20 -5.44 4.37
CA ILE A 74 6.52 -4.90 3.04
C ILE A 74 5.56 -5.46 1.98
N GLU A 75 5.29 -6.77 2.00
CA GLU A 75 4.33 -7.38 1.06
C GLU A 75 2.90 -6.86 1.29
N ARG A 76 2.47 -6.73 2.55
CA ARG A 76 1.19 -6.10 2.90
C ARG A 76 1.11 -4.68 2.33
N ARG A 77 2.18 -3.89 2.46
CA ARG A 77 2.25 -2.54 1.89
C ARG A 77 2.05 -2.56 0.38
N ARG A 78 2.74 -3.45 -0.34
CA ARG A 78 2.60 -3.58 -1.80
C ARG A 78 1.18 -3.95 -2.20
N HIS A 79 0.59 -4.92 -1.49
CA HIS A 79 -0.78 -5.34 -1.76
C HIS A 79 -1.77 -4.18 -1.58
N ILE A 80 -1.64 -3.40 -0.50
CA ILE A 80 -2.48 -2.21 -0.29
C ILE A 80 -2.27 -1.17 -1.40
N GLN A 81 -1.05 -0.95 -1.86
CA GLN A 81 -0.78 -0.02 -2.96
C GLN A 81 -1.48 -0.44 -4.27
N VAL A 82 -1.51 -1.74 -4.57
CA VAL A 82 -2.26 -2.28 -5.72
C VAL A 82 -3.76 -2.06 -5.54
N MET A 83 -4.29 -2.38 -4.36
CA MET A 83 -5.72 -2.18 -4.04
C MET A 83 -6.14 -0.71 -4.13
N LEU A 84 -5.31 0.21 -3.62
CA LEU A 84 -5.56 1.64 -3.71
C LEU A 84 -5.60 2.13 -5.15
N LYS A 85 -4.72 1.62 -6.01
CA LYS A 85 -4.74 1.97 -7.43
C LYS A 85 -6.06 1.55 -8.06
N ALA A 86 -6.48 0.29 -7.85
CA ALA A 86 -7.76 -0.21 -8.36
C ALA A 86 -8.96 0.60 -7.83
N LEU A 87 -9.01 0.85 -6.52
CA LEU A 87 -10.07 1.65 -5.90
C LEU A 87 -10.11 3.09 -6.43
N SER A 88 -8.95 3.70 -6.72
CA SER A 88 -8.89 5.05 -7.30
C SER A 88 -9.43 5.09 -8.74
N GLU A 89 -9.20 4.02 -9.51
CA GLU A 89 -9.73 3.87 -10.87
C GLU A 89 -11.26 3.64 -10.82
N GLU A 90 -11.74 2.78 -9.93
CA GLU A 90 -13.18 2.57 -9.67
C GLU A 90 -13.87 3.86 -9.23
N TYR A 91 -13.26 4.60 -8.30
CA TYR A 91 -13.78 5.90 -7.85
C TYR A 91 -13.91 6.88 -9.01
N ALA A 92 -12.89 7.00 -9.87
CA ALA A 92 -12.92 7.89 -11.03
C ALA A 92 -14.02 7.51 -12.04
N ILE A 93 -14.34 6.23 -12.18
CA ILE A 93 -15.44 5.76 -13.03
C ILE A 93 -16.79 6.13 -12.42
N THR A 94 -17.00 5.86 -11.12
CA THR A 94 -18.27 6.19 -10.44
C THR A 94 -18.55 7.70 -10.45
N GLN A 95 -17.52 8.53 -10.31
CA GLN A 95 -17.63 9.99 -10.45
C GLN A 95 -18.16 10.41 -11.83
N LYS A 96 -17.55 9.88 -12.91
CA LYS A 96 -18.01 10.18 -14.28
C LYS A 96 -19.43 9.70 -14.54
N MET A 97 -19.82 8.55 -13.99
CA MET A 97 -21.19 8.05 -14.12
C MET A 97 -22.20 8.99 -13.45
N MET A 98 -21.88 9.55 -12.28
CA MET A 98 -22.75 10.54 -11.66
C MET A 98 -22.82 11.85 -12.45
N GLU A 99 -21.71 12.32 -13.03
CA GLU A 99 -21.71 13.52 -13.88
C GLU A 99 -22.57 13.39 -15.14
N VAL A 100 -22.70 12.17 -15.68
CA VAL A 100 -23.52 11.88 -16.88
C VAL A 100 -24.99 11.61 -16.54
N CYS A 101 -25.29 11.16 -15.32
CA CYS A 101 -26.65 10.88 -14.86
C CYS A 101 -27.39 12.10 -14.27
N VAL A 102 -26.69 13.22 -14.05
CA VAL A 102 -27.24 14.48 -13.51
C VAL A 102 -27.58 15.46 -14.64
#